data_AF-K6YED3-F1
#
_entry.id   AF-K6YED3-F1
#
_cell.length_a   1.000
_cell.length_b   1.000
_cell.length_c   1.000
_cell.angle_alpha   90.00
_cell.angle_beta   90.00
_cell.angle_gamma   90.00
#
_symmetry.space_group_name_H-M   'P 1'
#
loop_
_entity.id
_entity.type
_entity.pdbx_description
1 polymer ?
#
loop_
_entity_poly.entity_id
_entity_poly.type
_entity_poly.pdbx_seq_one_letter_code
_entity_poly.pdbx_strand_id
1 'polypeptide(L)'
;MLFCLAPNTPKFEVFRLLNVELLHFIEQSVITNAFGRVLFTQSAIGDACWANTPTRDKYEVLFNALQGAGHHLKQQLFEVMRDNQDLQIFFENPQRNLFDFMSDSCRESLKSLCTHLYCATKDLVPIVIASGGINITDHFNGYRAQLVNGNICKACGMKELAPFRAAVTDGEQWRADYDHQLCKSKYPIFSVHPDNLIPLCDVCNQDAKKAKDLFRHKNGTDRLAFYPFTEDAQGLIEIEIENLRDPEPTINVNWNTQDGVLLDKLNTWDEVYEIRSRVEGQFRSLEAIIEDEVRPRDAAHLVGRIRDEARPSTADTLKRKEWKFWYQKLFSQLQQIGVPDVEAFWARQEFTQIQAEIGADFILNG
;
A
#
# COMPACT_ATOMS: atom_id res chain seq x y z
N MET A 1 2.58 5.76 3.88
CA MET A 1 1.35 5.00 4.23
C MET A 1 0.56 5.85 5.21
N LEU A 2 -0.77 5.71 5.28
CA LEU A 2 -1.54 6.43 6.29
C LEU A 2 -1.31 5.86 7.69
N PHE A 3 -1.26 4.54 7.82
CA PHE A 3 -1.07 3.86 9.11
C PHE A 3 0.11 2.89 9.02
N CYS A 4 0.90 2.79 10.10
CA CYS A 4 1.88 1.72 10.24
C CYS A 4 1.20 0.35 10.26
N LEU A 5 1.93 -0.66 9.78
CA LEU A 5 1.61 -2.06 10.01
C LEU A 5 1.89 -2.42 11.46
N ALA A 6 1.08 -3.34 12.00
CA ALA A 6 1.28 -3.83 13.35
C ALA A 6 2.59 -4.64 13.44
N PRO A 7 3.35 -4.59 14.56
CA PRO A 7 4.60 -5.36 14.71
C PRO A 7 4.42 -6.88 14.57
N ASN A 8 3.24 -7.39 14.86
CA ASN A 8 2.86 -8.80 14.71
C ASN A 8 2.22 -9.12 13.35
N THR A 9 2.41 -8.27 12.34
CA THR A 9 1.97 -8.54 10.96
C THR A 9 2.60 -9.86 10.48
N PRO A 10 1.80 -10.83 9.97
CA PRO A 10 2.36 -12.07 9.47
C PRO A 10 3.27 -11.81 8.27
N LYS A 11 4.27 -12.67 8.10
CA LYS A 11 5.14 -12.70 6.92
C LYS A 11 4.85 -13.97 6.13
N PHE A 12 4.97 -13.89 4.81
CA PHE A 12 4.88 -15.05 3.94
C PHE A 12 6.11 -15.93 4.06
N GLU A 13 5.95 -17.09 4.69
CA GLU A 13 7.04 -18.06 4.84
C GLU A 13 7.55 -18.56 3.48
N VAL A 14 6.64 -18.75 2.51
CA VAL A 14 7.00 -19.13 1.14
C VAL A 14 7.95 -18.13 0.48
N PHE A 15 7.72 -16.83 0.68
CA PHE A 15 8.56 -15.79 0.12
C PHE A 15 9.88 -15.66 0.88
N ARG A 16 9.85 -15.79 2.21
CA ARG A 16 11.09 -15.87 3.01
C ARG A 16 12.01 -17.00 2.51
N LEU A 17 11.47 -18.19 2.31
CA LEU A 17 12.21 -19.37 1.87
C LEU A 17 12.70 -19.25 0.41
N LEU A 18 11.86 -18.78 -0.51
CA LEU A 18 12.27 -18.56 -1.90
C LEU A 18 13.32 -17.45 -2.05
N ASN A 19 13.25 -16.41 -1.21
CA ASN A 19 14.25 -15.35 -1.19
C ASN A 19 15.61 -15.87 -0.68
N VAL A 20 15.62 -16.74 0.34
CA VAL A 20 16.83 -17.44 0.80
C VAL A 20 17.39 -18.35 -0.30
N GLU A 21 16.55 -19.12 -0.99
CA GLU A 21 16.98 -19.98 -2.10
C GLU A 21 17.60 -19.18 -3.24
N LEU A 22 16.98 -18.05 -3.61
CA LEU A 22 17.50 -17.17 -4.65
C LEU A 22 18.87 -16.58 -4.26
N LEU A 23 19.03 -16.13 -3.01
CA LEU A 23 20.31 -15.61 -2.51
C LEU A 23 21.40 -16.69 -2.55
N HIS A 24 21.07 -17.90 -2.08
CA HIS A 24 21.98 -19.03 -2.12
C HIS A 24 22.40 -19.37 -3.56
N PHE A 25 21.44 -19.43 -4.48
CA PHE A 25 21.73 -19.68 -5.89
C PHE A 25 22.69 -18.65 -6.48
N ILE A 26 22.47 -17.35 -6.21
CA ILE A 26 23.33 -16.29 -6.71
C ILE A 26 24.74 -16.42 -6.11
N GLU A 27 24.86 -16.70 -4.81
CA GLU A 27 26.15 -16.97 -4.15
C GLU A 27 26.89 -18.15 -4.81
N GLN A 28 26.22 -19.29 -4.98
CA GLN A 28 26.84 -20.47 -5.59
C GLN A 28 27.22 -20.25 -7.06
N SER A 29 26.51 -19.37 -7.76
CA SER A 29 26.82 -19.02 -9.16
C SER A 29 28.16 -18.29 -9.32
N VAL A 30 28.64 -17.62 -8.26
CA VAL A 30 29.95 -16.93 -8.23
C VAL A 30 31.08 -17.95 -8.35
N ILE A 31 31.00 -19.03 -7.56
CA ILE A 31 32.09 -20.00 -7.39
C ILE A 31 32.01 -21.22 -8.33
N THR A 32 30.88 -21.42 -9.01
CA THR A 32 30.69 -22.56 -9.92
C THR A 32 30.61 -22.13 -11.38
N ASN A 33 31.14 -22.99 -12.26
CA ASN A 33 31.18 -22.75 -13.72
C ASN A 33 30.23 -23.67 -14.51
N ALA A 34 29.51 -24.58 -13.82
CA ALA A 34 28.56 -25.49 -14.45
C ALA A 34 27.19 -25.38 -13.77
N PHE A 35 26.14 -25.40 -14.59
CA PHE A 35 24.77 -25.43 -14.07
C PHE A 35 24.47 -26.84 -13.54
N GLY A 36 24.01 -26.94 -12.29
CA GLY A 36 23.74 -28.23 -11.69
C GLY A 36 23.06 -28.12 -10.33
N ARG A 37 22.64 -29.27 -9.78
CA ARG A 37 21.95 -29.37 -8.48
C ARG A 37 22.73 -28.71 -7.33
N VAL A 38 24.07 -28.63 -7.42
CA VAL A 38 24.94 -27.99 -6.44
C VAL A 38 24.66 -26.49 -6.24
N LEU A 39 24.01 -25.83 -7.21
CA LEU A 39 23.62 -24.41 -7.12
C LEU A 39 22.43 -24.16 -6.19
N PHE A 40 21.75 -25.21 -5.76
CA PHE A 40 20.51 -25.13 -4.97
C PHE A 40 20.76 -25.68 -3.57
N THR A 41 20.02 -25.19 -2.58
CA THR A 41 20.19 -25.69 -1.21
C THR A 41 19.80 -27.17 -1.12
N GLN A 42 20.38 -27.95 -0.20
CA GLN A 42 19.94 -29.33 0.11
C GLN A 42 18.69 -29.34 1.00
N SER A 43 17.74 -28.45 0.71
CA SER A 43 16.46 -28.32 1.39
C SER A 43 15.31 -28.73 0.47
N ALA A 44 14.12 -28.91 1.05
CA ALA A 44 12.91 -29.17 0.28
C ALA A 44 12.59 -28.06 -0.75
N ILE A 45 13.01 -26.81 -0.48
CA ILE A 45 12.81 -25.68 -1.39
C ILE A 45 13.74 -25.80 -2.61
N GLY A 46 15.04 -26.03 -2.37
CA GLY A 46 16.02 -26.24 -3.43
C GLY A 46 15.70 -27.48 -4.28
N ASP A 47 15.27 -28.57 -3.64
CA ASP A 47 14.80 -29.78 -4.32
C ASP A 47 13.59 -29.50 -5.22
N ALA A 48 12.60 -28.75 -4.73
CA ALA A 48 11.42 -28.40 -5.49
C ALA A 48 11.73 -27.48 -6.67
N CYS A 49 12.61 -26.48 -6.49
CA CYS A 49 13.07 -25.61 -7.56
C CYS A 49 13.83 -26.39 -8.65
N TRP A 50 14.67 -27.36 -8.26
CA TRP A 50 15.41 -28.20 -9.20
C TRP A 50 14.55 -29.24 -9.93
N ALA A 51 13.60 -29.87 -9.22
CA ALA A 51 12.74 -30.91 -9.77
C ALA A 51 11.69 -30.35 -10.74
N ASN A 52 11.28 -29.09 -10.56
CA ASN A 52 10.31 -28.43 -11.44
C ASN A 52 10.99 -27.84 -12.68
N THR A 53 10.86 -28.50 -13.85
CA THR A 53 11.49 -28.06 -15.11
C THR A 53 11.27 -26.57 -15.42
N PRO A 54 10.02 -26.01 -15.42
CA PRO A 54 9.84 -24.59 -15.73
C PRO A 54 10.59 -23.64 -14.79
N THR A 55 10.68 -23.97 -13.50
CA THR A 55 11.46 -23.20 -12.52
C THR A 55 12.96 -23.36 -12.76
N ARG A 56 13.43 -24.61 -12.90
CA ARG A 56 14.85 -24.92 -13.17
C ARG A 56 15.35 -24.22 -14.43
N ASP A 57 14.57 -24.21 -15.50
CA ASP A 57 14.94 -23.58 -16.77
C ASP A 57 15.17 -22.06 -16.60
N LYS A 58 14.38 -21.39 -15.74
CA LYS A 58 14.58 -19.96 -15.42
C LYS A 58 15.88 -19.71 -14.66
N TYR A 59 16.23 -20.60 -13.73
CA TYR A 59 17.52 -20.56 -13.05
C TYR A 59 18.67 -20.79 -14.03
N GLU A 60 18.53 -21.75 -14.95
CA GLU A 60 19.55 -22.06 -15.96
C GLU A 60 19.80 -20.87 -16.90
N VAL A 61 18.74 -20.21 -17.36
CA VAL A 61 18.84 -19.01 -18.21
C VAL A 61 19.59 -17.89 -17.49
N LEU A 62 19.26 -17.60 -16.23
CA LEU A 62 20.00 -16.61 -15.44
C LEU A 62 21.47 -17.04 -15.26
N PHE A 63 21.71 -18.31 -14.92
CA PHE A 63 23.06 -18.82 -14.75
C PHE A 63 23.91 -18.60 -16.01
N ASN A 64 23.42 -19.00 -17.17
CA ASN A 64 24.14 -18.85 -18.43
C ASN A 64 24.43 -17.38 -18.78
N ALA A 65 23.49 -16.48 -18.51
CA ALA A 65 23.73 -15.04 -18.68
C ALA A 65 24.84 -14.52 -17.74
N LEU A 66 24.81 -14.95 -16.48
CA LEU A 66 25.83 -14.61 -15.49
C LEU A 66 27.20 -15.21 -15.81
N GLN A 67 27.27 -16.42 -16.36
CA GLN A 67 28.52 -17.02 -16.84
C GLN A 67 29.13 -16.19 -17.98
N GLY A 68 28.31 -15.80 -18.96
CA GLY A 68 28.76 -14.96 -20.07
C GLY A 68 29.25 -13.58 -19.65
N ALA A 69 28.76 -13.05 -18.54
CA ALA A 69 29.14 -11.76 -17.97
C ALA A 69 30.45 -11.78 -17.14
N GLY A 70 30.90 -12.96 -16.70
CA GLY A 70 32.13 -13.14 -15.95
C GLY A 70 32.02 -12.89 -14.43
N HIS A 71 33.10 -13.23 -13.72
CA HIS A 71 33.14 -13.31 -12.26
C HIS A 71 32.81 -11.98 -11.55
N HIS A 72 33.28 -10.85 -12.06
CA HIS A 72 33.08 -9.56 -11.41
C HIS A 72 31.59 -9.18 -11.29
N LEU A 73 30.82 -9.36 -12.37
CA LEU A 73 29.39 -9.06 -12.36
C LEU A 73 28.62 -10.00 -11.41
N LYS A 74 28.98 -11.28 -11.37
CA LYS A 74 28.37 -12.25 -10.45
C LYS A 74 28.58 -11.85 -8.99
N GLN A 75 29.82 -11.51 -8.64
CA GLN A 75 30.18 -11.07 -7.30
C GLN A 75 29.39 -9.82 -6.90
N GLN A 76 29.31 -8.83 -7.80
CA GLN A 76 28.52 -7.61 -7.56
C GLN A 76 27.03 -7.90 -7.37
N LEU A 77 26.43 -8.80 -8.16
CA LEU A 77 25.03 -9.18 -7.99
C LEU A 77 24.79 -9.88 -6.64
N PHE A 78 25.70 -10.77 -6.24
CA PHE A 78 25.63 -11.41 -4.93
C PHE A 78 25.70 -10.39 -3.80
N GLU A 79 26.66 -9.47 -3.83
CA GLU A 79 26.82 -8.40 -2.84
C GLU A 79 25.57 -7.51 -2.79
N VAL A 80 25.07 -7.10 -3.96
CA VAL A 80 23.83 -6.32 -4.06
C VAL A 80 22.64 -7.06 -3.44
N MET A 81 22.45 -8.35 -3.72
CA MET A 81 21.35 -9.06 -3.11
C MET A 81 21.54 -9.22 -1.60
N ARG A 82 22.73 -9.63 -1.15
CA ARG A 82 23.08 -9.85 0.27
C ARG A 82 22.92 -8.59 1.11
N ASP A 83 23.42 -7.46 0.62
CA ASP A 83 23.52 -6.22 1.39
C ASP A 83 22.19 -5.44 1.44
N ASN A 84 21.20 -5.86 0.64
CA ASN A 84 19.87 -5.24 0.58
C ASN A 84 18.75 -6.17 1.08
N GLN A 85 19.07 -7.15 1.95
CA GLN A 85 18.07 -8.03 2.59
C GLN A 85 17.29 -7.35 3.71
N ASP A 86 17.80 -6.26 4.27
CA ASP A 86 17.06 -5.45 5.25
C ASP A 86 16.30 -4.34 4.52
N LEU A 87 15.00 -4.54 4.34
CA LEU A 87 14.16 -3.60 3.60
C LEU A 87 13.93 -2.29 4.38
N GLN A 88 14.07 -2.29 5.71
CA GLN A 88 14.00 -1.05 6.48
C GLN A 88 15.21 -0.17 6.15
N ILE A 89 16.42 -0.73 6.24
CA ILE A 89 17.66 -0.03 5.88
C ILE A 89 17.61 0.43 4.43
N PHE A 90 17.03 -0.39 3.53
CA PHE A 90 16.85 0.01 2.13
C PHE A 90 15.94 1.24 1.96
N PHE A 91 14.83 1.32 2.70
CA PHE A 91 13.94 2.48 2.64
C PHE A 91 14.57 3.73 3.29
N GLU A 92 15.41 3.55 4.31
CA GLU A 92 16.17 4.64 4.93
C GLU A 92 17.26 5.20 3.99
N ASN A 93 17.91 4.33 3.20
CA ASN A 93 18.97 4.72 2.25
C ASN A 93 18.83 4.00 0.88
N PRO A 94 17.85 4.40 0.06
CA PRO A 94 17.49 3.67 -1.15
C PRO A 94 18.59 3.72 -2.21
N GLN A 95 19.01 2.54 -2.65
CA GLN A 95 19.96 2.39 -3.76
C GLN A 95 19.18 2.39 -5.09
N ARG A 96 19.25 3.49 -5.85
CA ARG A 96 18.42 3.71 -7.06
C ARG A 96 18.98 3.11 -8.34
N ASN A 97 20.28 2.79 -8.32
CA ASN A 97 21.06 2.29 -9.45
C ASN A 97 21.56 0.86 -9.18
N LEU A 98 20.77 0.07 -8.45
CA LEU A 98 21.13 -1.28 -7.98
C LEU A 98 21.64 -2.22 -9.07
N PHE A 99 21.24 -2.03 -10.32
CA PHE A 99 21.54 -2.96 -11.42
C PHE A 99 22.28 -2.30 -12.58
N ASP A 100 22.82 -1.09 -12.42
CA ASP A 100 23.47 -0.35 -13.52
C ASP A 100 24.73 -1.05 -14.05
N PHE A 101 25.36 -1.89 -13.22
CA PHE A 101 26.48 -2.74 -13.63
C PHE A 101 26.05 -3.92 -14.53
N MET A 102 24.75 -4.26 -14.59
CA MET A 102 24.25 -5.41 -15.32
C MET A 102 23.94 -5.08 -16.79
N SER A 103 24.35 -6.00 -17.68
CA SER A 103 23.89 -6.01 -19.07
C SER A 103 22.38 -6.29 -19.18
N ASP A 104 21.76 -5.86 -20.28
CA ASP A 104 20.33 -6.08 -20.53
C ASP A 104 19.94 -7.57 -20.48
N SER A 105 20.81 -8.44 -21.03
CA SER A 105 20.60 -9.89 -21.00
C SER A 105 20.56 -10.44 -19.57
N CYS A 106 21.48 -10.00 -18.70
CA CYS A 106 21.47 -10.41 -17.29
C CYS A 106 20.24 -9.85 -16.55
N ARG A 107 19.90 -8.58 -16.80
CA ARG A 107 18.78 -7.89 -16.14
C ARG A 107 17.44 -8.53 -16.48
N GLU A 108 17.17 -8.80 -17.76
CA GLU A 108 15.93 -9.47 -18.18
C GLU A 108 15.87 -10.92 -17.70
N SER A 109 16.99 -11.64 -17.67
CA SER A 109 17.03 -13.01 -17.13
C SER A 109 16.74 -13.05 -15.63
N LEU A 110 17.32 -12.12 -14.84
CA LEU A 110 17.06 -11.99 -13.40
C LEU A 110 15.58 -11.67 -13.15
N LYS A 111 15.06 -10.66 -13.85
CA LYS A 111 13.65 -10.28 -13.79
C LYS A 111 12.72 -11.42 -14.17
N SER A 112 13.08 -12.21 -15.20
CA SER A 112 12.33 -13.39 -15.64
C SER A 112 12.25 -14.43 -14.53
N LEU A 113 13.40 -14.76 -13.92
CA LEU A 113 13.45 -15.70 -12.79
C LEU A 113 12.64 -15.17 -11.60
N CYS A 114 12.92 -13.97 -11.10
CA CYS A 114 12.23 -13.42 -9.93
C CYS A 114 10.71 -13.29 -10.14
N THR A 115 10.28 -12.91 -11.35
CA THR A 115 8.85 -12.89 -11.71
C THR A 115 8.27 -14.31 -11.71
N HIS A 116 8.98 -15.30 -12.24
CA HIS A 116 8.53 -16.70 -12.25
C HIS A 116 8.43 -17.28 -10.83
N LEU A 117 9.39 -16.95 -9.96
CA LEU A 117 9.35 -17.37 -8.55
C LEU A 117 8.08 -16.85 -7.86
N TYR A 118 7.74 -15.59 -8.10
CA TYR A 118 6.52 -14.98 -7.56
C TYR A 118 5.24 -15.49 -8.24
N CYS A 119 5.20 -15.65 -9.56
CA CYS A 119 3.96 -15.97 -10.28
C CYS A 119 3.62 -17.46 -10.32
N ALA A 120 4.61 -18.34 -10.18
CA ALA A 120 4.42 -19.78 -10.38
C ALA A 120 5.06 -20.62 -9.27
N THR A 121 6.35 -20.41 -8.97
CA THR A 121 7.09 -21.31 -8.06
C THR A 121 6.51 -21.30 -6.64
N LYS A 122 6.03 -20.15 -6.15
CA LYS A 122 5.39 -20.03 -4.83
C LYS A 122 4.19 -20.97 -4.62
N ASP A 123 3.52 -21.35 -5.70
CA ASP A 123 2.29 -22.16 -5.66
C ASP A 123 2.54 -23.65 -5.90
N LEU A 124 3.81 -24.06 -6.10
CA LEU A 124 4.14 -25.48 -6.23
C LEU A 124 3.84 -26.19 -4.90
N VAL A 125 3.09 -27.30 -4.98
CA VAL A 125 2.74 -28.14 -3.82
C VAL A 125 3.93 -28.42 -2.89
N PRO A 126 5.11 -28.88 -3.36
CA PRO A 126 6.25 -29.12 -2.46
C PRO A 126 6.78 -27.82 -1.80
N ILE A 127 6.72 -26.67 -2.49
CA ILE A 127 7.11 -25.38 -1.93
C ILE A 127 6.13 -24.97 -0.82
N VAL A 128 4.83 -25.09 -1.07
CA VAL A 128 3.77 -24.77 -0.09
C VAL A 128 3.90 -25.66 1.15
N ILE A 129 4.10 -26.97 0.98
CA ILE A 129 4.30 -27.92 2.10
C ILE A 129 5.55 -27.55 2.91
N ALA A 130 6.68 -27.29 2.24
CA ALA A 130 7.91 -26.89 2.90
C ALA A 130 7.79 -25.55 3.65
N SER A 131 6.84 -24.71 3.25
CA SER A 131 6.56 -23.39 3.85
C SER A 131 5.48 -23.45 4.94
N GLY A 132 5.13 -24.64 5.43
CA GLY A 132 4.14 -24.81 6.50
C GLY A 132 2.68 -24.84 6.03
N GLY A 133 2.42 -24.88 4.72
CA GLY A 133 1.08 -25.08 4.17
C GLY A 133 0.15 -23.87 4.20
N ILE A 134 0.62 -22.71 4.66
CA ILE A 134 -0.16 -21.47 4.73
C ILE A 134 -0.34 -20.90 3.33
N ASN A 135 -1.59 -20.80 2.87
CA ASN A 135 -1.89 -20.19 1.57
C ASN A 135 -2.07 -18.67 1.68
N ILE A 136 -2.24 -18.01 0.54
CA ILE A 136 -2.39 -16.55 0.46
C ILE A 136 -3.64 -16.03 1.19
N THR A 137 -4.70 -16.82 1.25
CA THR A 137 -5.94 -16.47 1.95
C THR A 137 -5.76 -16.57 3.46
N ASP A 138 -5.09 -17.62 3.95
CA ASP A 138 -4.74 -17.76 5.37
C ASP A 138 -3.88 -16.57 5.85
N HIS A 139 -2.85 -16.22 5.08
CA HIS A 139 -2.01 -15.05 5.37
C HIS A 139 -2.82 -13.75 5.37
N PHE A 140 -3.70 -13.56 4.38
CA PHE A 140 -4.56 -12.38 4.29
C PHE A 140 -5.52 -12.26 5.49
N ASN A 141 -6.09 -13.37 5.95
CA ASN A 141 -6.92 -13.40 7.15
C ASN A 141 -6.11 -13.09 8.42
N GLY A 142 -4.89 -13.62 8.55
CA GLY A 142 -3.97 -13.26 9.62
C GLY A 142 -3.59 -11.77 9.59
N TYR A 143 -3.31 -11.22 8.40
CA TYR A 143 -3.00 -9.81 8.22
C TYR A 143 -4.16 -8.92 8.68
N ARG A 144 -5.37 -9.17 8.18
CA ARG A 144 -6.53 -8.31 8.40
C ARG A 144 -7.23 -8.54 9.73
N ALA A 145 -6.77 -9.50 10.53
CA ALA A 145 -7.33 -9.76 11.86
C ALA A 145 -7.38 -8.45 12.67
N GLN A 146 -8.46 -8.24 13.41
CA GLN A 146 -8.69 -6.99 14.16
C GLN A 146 -7.55 -6.70 15.15
N LEU A 147 -7.00 -7.73 15.78
CA LEU A 147 -5.86 -7.63 16.70
C LEU A 147 -4.52 -7.31 16.01
N VAL A 148 -4.48 -7.36 14.68
CA VAL A 148 -3.29 -7.10 13.84
C VAL A 148 -3.50 -5.79 13.07
N ASN A 149 -3.84 -5.84 11.78
CA ASN A 149 -3.97 -4.65 10.94
C ASN A 149 -5.42 -4.18 10.75
N GLY A 150 -6.42 -5.04 10.96
CA GLY A 150 -7.81 -4.74 10.61
C GLY A 150 -8.11 -4.83 9.11
N ASN A 151 -9.36 -4.55 8.74
CA ASN A 151 -9.88 -4.69 7.38
C ASN A 151 -9.74 -3.42 6.54
N ILE A 152 -9.15 -2.33 7.05
CA ILE A 152 -9.01 -1.06 6.33
C ILE A 152 -7.63 -0.95 5.67
N CYS A 153 -7.60 -0.49 4.42
CA CYS A 153 -6.37 -0.28 3.67
C CYS A 153 -5.43 0.70 4.39
N LYS A 154 -4.22 0.22 4.70
CA LYS A 154 -3.20 0.98 5.44
C LYS A 154 -2.60 2.13 4.63
N ALA A 155 -2.71 2.08 3.30
CA ALA A 155 -2.22 3.16 2.44
C ALA A 155 -3.11 4.40 2.51
N CYS A 156 -4.43 4.24 2.46
CA CYS A 156 -5.34 5.38 2.32
C CYS A 156 -6.35 5.55 3.47
N GLY A 157 -6.70 4.52 4.24
CA GLY A 157 -7.77 4.60 5.24
C GLY A 157 -9.19 4.78 4.70
N MET A 158 -9.37 4.78 3.37
CA MET A 158 -10.65 5.11 2.72
C MET A 158 -11.48 3.89 2.32
N LYS A 159 -10.86 2.70 2.26
CA LYS A 159 -11.54 1.51 1.75
C LYS A 159 -11.12 0.24 2.47
N GLU A 160 -12.05 -0.68 2.58
CA GLU A 160 -11.82 -2.03 3.06
C GLU A 160 -10.91 -2.83 2.12
N LEU A 161 -10.21 -3.80 2.69
CA LEU A 161 -9.40 -4.77 1.96
C LEU A 161 -10.23 -5.96 1.50
N ALA A 162 -11.36 -6.25 2.13
CA ALA A 162 -12.21 -7.36 1.77
C ALA A 162 -13.65 -7.17 2.28
N PRO A 163 -14.66 -7.36 1.43
CA PRO A 163 -16.02 -7.52 1.91
C PRO A 163 -16.19 -8.90 2.58
N PHE A 164 -17.14 -9.02 3.51
CA PHE A 164 -17.52 -10.30 4.11
C PHE A 164 -18.79 -10.82 3.44
N ARG A 165 -18.67 -11.97 2.77
CA ARG A 165 -19.83 -12.64 2.17
C ARG A 165 -20.39 -13.68 3.14
N ALA A 166 -21.66 -13.52 3.50
CA ALA A 166 -22.35 -14.50 4.35
C ALA A 166 -22.40 -15.88 3.68
N ALA A 167 -22.32 -16.95 4.47
CA ALA A 167 -22.33 -18.34 4.02
C ALA A 167 -21.22 -18.73 3.02
N VAL A 168 -20.11 -17.98 2.98
CA VAL A 168 -18.91 -18.31 2.21
C VAL A 168 -17.79 -18.67 3.18
N THR A 169 -17.06 -19.76 2.90
CA THR A 169 -15.94 -20.18 3.73
C THR A 169 -14.78 -19.18 3.64
N ASP A 170 -13.97 -19.07 4.71
CA ASP A 170 -12.88 -18.09 4.76
C ASP A 170 -11.89 -18.21 3.59
N GLY A 171 -11.65 -19.43 3.10
CA GLY A 171 -10.78 -19.71 1.95
C GLY A 171 -11.29 -19.14 0.61
N GLU A 172 -12.59 -18.85 0.53
CA GLU A 172 -13.28 -18.38 -0.68
C GLU A 172 -13.73 -16.93 -0.57
N GLN A 173 -13.49 -16.26 0.56
CA GLN A 173 -13.81 -14.84 0.70
C GLN A 173 -13.03 -14.01 -0.33
N TRP A 174 -13.68 -12.95 -0.83
CA TRP A 174 -12.97 -12.00 -1.68
C TRP A 174 -11.94 -11.25 -0.84
N ARG A 175 -10.81 -10.93 -1.47
CA ARG A 175 -9.72 -10.21 -0.82
C ARG A 175 -9.05 -9.27 -1.78
N ALA A 176 -8.48 -8.21 -1.23
CA ALA A 176 -7.53 -7.35 -1.89
C ALA A 176 -6.33 -8.16 -2.40
N ASP A 177 -5.78 -7.68 -3.50
CA ASP A 177 -4.51 -8.16 -4.02
C ASP A 177 -3.35 -7.61 -3.19
N TYR A 178 -2.26 -8.36 -3.18
CA TYR A 178 -0.99 -7.90 -2.63
C TYR A 178 -0.26 -7.07 -3.67
N ASP A 179 0.14 -5.87 -3.27
CA ASP A 179 1.00 -4.99 -4.05
C ASP A 179 2.46 -5.22 -3.68
N HIS A 180 3.33 -5.16 -4.70
CA HIS A 180 4.78 -5.06 -4.52
C HIS A 180 5.14 -3.61 -4.26
N GLN A 181 5.58 -3.29 -3.05
CA GLN A 181 5.99 -1.92 -2.71
C GLN A 181 7.07 -1.43 -3.69
N LEU A 182 8.15 -2.20 -3.80
CA LEU A 182 9.18 -2.08 -4.82
C LEU A 182 8.78 -2.94 -6.03
N CYS A 183 8.44 -2.29 -7.13
CA CYS A 183 7.89 -2.99 -8.29
C CYS A 183 8.90 -3.95 -8.93
N LYS A 184 8.47 -5.18 -9.18
CA LYS A 184 9.30 -6.27 -9.74
C LYS A 184 10.00 -5.95 -11.07
N SER A 185 9.47 -5.00 -11.84
CA SER A 185 10.09 -4.58 -13.10
C SER A 185 11.35 -3.75 -12.92
N LYS A 186 11.46 -3.01 -11.80
CA LYS A 186 12.61 -2.16 -11.48
C LYS A 186 13.52 -2.77 -10.41
N TYR A 187 12.92 -3.50 -9.49
CA TYR A 187 13.57 -4.04 -8.30
C TYR A 187 13.38 -5.58 -8.24
N PRO A 188 13.83 -6.35 -9.25
CA PRO A 188 13.51 -7.76 -9.40
C PRO A 188 13.92 -8.63 -8.20
N ILE A 189 15.05 -8.35 -7.55
CA ILE A 189 15.51 -9.11 -6.38
C ILE A 189 14.50 -9.11 -5.21
N PHE A 190 13.61 -8.12 -5.15
CA PHE A 190 12.60 -8.01 -4.10
C PHE A 190 11.26 -8.66 -4.47
N SER A 191 11.13 -9.31 -5.63
CA SER A 191 9.86 -9.89 -6.11
C SER A 191 9.29 -10.95 -5.16
N VAL A 192 10.17 -11.68 -4.47
CA VAL A 192 9.84 -12.68 -3.45
C VAL A 192 10.35 -12.29 -2.07
N HIS A 193 10.70 -11.02 -1.84
CA HIS A 193 11.11 -10.58 -0.52
C HIS A 193 9.88 -10.50 0.41
N PRO A 194 9.90 -11.13 1.60
CA PRO A 194 8.69 -11.27 2.45
C PRO A 194 8.12 -9.92 2.90
N ASP A 195 8.96 -8.89 3.03
CA ASP A 195 8.54 -7.55 3.48
C ASP A 195 8.15 -6.60 2.34
N ASN A 196 8.24 -7.04 1.08
CA ASN A 196 7.93 -6.22 -0.08
C ASN A 196 6.45 -6.32 -0.52
N LEU A 197 5.63 -7.11 0.18
CA LEU A 197 4.25 -7.43 -0.21
C LEU A 197 3.26 -7.00 0.87
N ILE A 198 2.31 -6.13 0.49
CA ILE A 198 1.24 -5.66 1.39
C ILE A 198 -0.10 -5.68 0.65
N PRO A 199 -1.21 -6.07 1.29
CA PRO A 199 -2.51 -5.98 0.66
C PRO A 199 -2.96 -4.52 0.62
N LEU A 200 -3.41 -4.08 -0.56
CA LEU A 200 -3.92 -2.73 -0.79
C LEU A 200 -5.32 -2.81 -1.40
N CYS A 201 -6.19 -1.85 -1.08
CA CYS A 201 -7.49 -1.79 -1.75
C CYS A 201 -7.31 -1.60 -3.27
N ASP A 202 -8.30 -2.06 -4.02
CA ASP A 202 -8.35 -1.99 -5.49
C ASP A 202 -7.98 -0.60 -6.04
N VAL A 203 -8.54 0.49 -5.49
CA VAL A 203 -8.23 1.85 -5.94
C VAL A 203 -6.75 2.20 -5.73
N CYS A 204 -6.18 1.86 -4.58
CA CYS A 204 -4.77 2.16 -4.31
C CYS A 204 -3.84 1.33 -5.21
N ASN A 205 -4.17 0.05 -5.41
CA ASN A 205 -3.33 -0.88 -6.16
C ASN A 205 -3.46 -0.68 -7.67
N GLN A 206 -4.68 -0.80 -8.20
CA GLN A 206 -4.97 -0.91 -9.63
C GLN A 206 -5.06 0.45 -10.32
N ASP A 207 -5.59 1.47 -9.63
CA ASP A 207 -5.84 2.78 -10.24
C ASP A 207 -4.74 3.80 -9.96
N ALA A 208 -4.36 3.95 -8.69
CA ALA A 208 -3.43 4.99 -8.25
C ALA A 208 -1.96 4.58 -8.41
N LYS A 209 -1.50 3.54 -7.70
CA LYS A 209 -0.07 3.18 -7.65
C LYS A 209 0.44 2.67 -8.99
N LYS A 210 -0.23 1.65 -9.57
CA LYS A 210 0.21 0.99 -10.81
C LYS A 210 1.70 0.61 -10.72
N ALA A 211 2.51 1.02 -11.70
CA ALA A 211 3.95 0.79 -11.74
C ALA A 211 4.78 2.00 -11.26
N LYS A 212 4.20 2.95 -10.51
CA LYS A 212 4.94 4.10 -9.94
C LYS A 212 6.05 3.58 -9.00
N ASP A 213 7.21 4.21 -9.06
CA ASP A 213 8.43 3.79 -8.35
C ASP A 213 8.60 4.61 -7.09
N LEU A 214 8.75 3.95 -5.94
CA LEU A 214 8.80 4.64 -4.66
C LEU A 214 10.03 5.52 -4.47
N PHE A 215 11.11 5.33 -5.24
CA PHE A 215 12.36 6.06 -5.02
C PHE A 215 12.81 6.93 -6.21
N ARG A 216 12.07 6.92 -7.32
CA ARG A 216 12.35 7.78 -8.47
C ARG A 216 11.09 8.29 -9.16
N HIS A 217 11.02 9.60 -9.37
CA HIS A 217 9.96 10.23 -10.16
C HIS A 217 10.09 9.88 -11.66
N LYS A 218 9.02 10.13 -12.42
CA LYS A 218 9.00 9.91 -13.88
C LYS A 218 10.01 10.78 -14.64
N ASN A 219 10.31 11.97 -14.13
CA ASN A 219 11.32 12.88 -14.69
C ASN A 219 12.78 12.48 -14.34
N GLY A 220 12.96 11.39 -13.58
CA GLY A 220 14.27 10.87 -13.19
C GLY A 220 14.81 11.42 -11.86
N THR A 221 14.14 12.35 -11.20
CA THR A 221 14.60 12.86 -9.89
C THR A 221 14.32 11.86 -8.78
N ASP A 222 15.17 11.89 -7.76
CA ASP A 222 15.09 11.04 -6.60
C ASP A 222 13.96 11.47 -5.65
N ARG A 223 13.40 10.50 -4.93
CA ARG A 223 12.44 10.72 -3.85
C ARG A 223 12.55 9.68 -2.75
N LEU A 224 11.92 9.93 -1.62
CA LEU A 224 11.85 9.05 -0.46
C LEU A 224 10.43 8.55 -0.23
N ALA A 225 10.30 7.39 0.40
CA ALA A 225 9.01 6.80 0.74
C ALA A 225 8.99 6.34 2.19
N PHE A 226 7.79 6.32 2.78
CA PHE A 226 7.57 5.71 4.09
C PHE A 226 7.77 4.20 4.04
N TYR A 227 8.52 3.65 4.99
CA TYR A 227 8.55 2.21 5.24
C TYR A 227 7.34 1.78 6.10
N PRO A 228 6.40 0.96 5.59
CA PRO A 228 5.11 0.74 6.25
C PRO A 228 5.18 0.10 7.65
N PHE A 229 6.28 -0.53 8.02
CA PHE A 229 6.40 -1.22 9.31
C PHE A 229 6.82 -0.29 10.45
N THR A 230 7.42 0.87 10.14
CA THR A 230 7.96 1.78 11.16
C THR A 230 7.56 3.24 10.97
N GLU A 231 6.96 3.59 9.82
CA GLU A 231 6.60 4.98 9.51
C GLU A 231 5.18 5.13 8.94
N ASP A 232 4.53 6.23 9.31
CA ASP A 232 3.22 6.61 8.78
C ASP A 232 3.02 8.13 8.69
N ALA A 233 1.91 8.51 8.05
CA ALA A 233 1.49 9.89 7.85
C ALA A 233 0.45 10.36 8.86
N GLN A 234 -0.06 9.50 9.75
CA GLN A 234 -1.29 9.75 10.53
C GLN A 234 -1.24 11.06 11.32
N GLY A 235 -0.10 11.31 11.97
CA GLY A 235 0.15 12.49 12.80
C GLY A 235 0.50 13.77 12.03
N LEU A 236 0.69 13.68 10.70
CA LEU A 236 1.27 14.75 9.87
C LEU A 236 0.25 15.38 8.92
N ILE A 237 -1.04 15.14 9.14
CA ILE A 237 -2.13 15.54 8.24
C ILE A 237 -3.03 16.56 8.92
N GLU A 238 -3.30 17.65 8.21
CA GLU A 238 -4.28 18.69 8.57
C GLU A 238 -5.30 18.87 7.46
N ILE A 239 -6.51 19.27 7.85
CA ILE A 239 -7.57 19.70 6.95
C ILE A 239 -7.73 21.19 7.17
N GLU A 240 -7.74 21.95 6.08
CA GLU A 240 -8.07 23.37 6.07
C GLU A 240 -9.38 23.56 5.33
N ILE A 241 -10.24 24.44 5.85
CA ILE A 241 -11.50 24.82 5.19
C ILE A 241 -11.46 26.33 5.02
N GLU A 242 -11.52 26.77 3.77
CA GLU A 242 -11.55 28.16 3.39
C GLU A 242 -12.95 28.55 2.96
N ASN A 243 -13.35 29.77 3.31
CA ASN A 243 -14.61 30.37 2.91
C ASN A 243 -15.83 29.49 3.22
N LEU A 244 -15.93 28.97 4.45
CA LEU A 244 -17.03 28.07 4.85
C LEU A 244 -18.43 28.66 4.57
N ARG A 245 -18.57 29.99 4.61
CA ARG A 245 -19.84 30.69 4.35
C ARG A 245 -20.21 30.78 2.87
N ASP A 246 -19.26 30.56 1.96
CA ASP A 246 -19.49 30.63 0.52
C ASP A 246 -20.34 29.43 0.05
N PRO A 247 -21.01 29.53 -1.12
CA PRO A 247 -21.77 28.42 -1.67
C PRO A 247 -20.95 27.15 -1.90
N GLU A 248 -19.65 27.30 -2.19
CA GLU A 248 -18.72 26.23 -2.49
C GLU A 248 -17.46 26.41 -1.62
N PRO A 249 -17.47 25.96 -0.36
CA PRO A 249 -16.29 26.05 0.50
C PRO A 249 -15.15 25.19 -0.06
N THR A 250 -13.92 25.70 0.05
CA THR A 250 -12.73 24.96 -0.39
C THR A 250 -12.17 24.18 0.77
N ILE A 251 -11.88 22.90 0.57
CA ILE A 251 -11.30 22.02 1.59
C ILE A 251 -10.00 21.46 1.06
N ASN A 252 -8.90 21.74 1.76
CA ASN A 252 -7.54 21.40 1.39
C ASN A 252 -6.93 20.43 2.39
N VAL A 253 -6.11 19.50 1.91
CA VAL A 253 -5.33 18.58 2.76
C VAL A 253 -3.88 19.07 2.83
N ASN A 254 -3.44 19.44 4.04
CA ASN A 254 -2.11 20.00 4.27
C ASN A 254 -1.22 19.05 5.08
N TRP A 255 0.10 19.18 4.88
CA TRP A 255 1.11 18.46 5.65
C TRP A 255 1.56 19.29 6.84
N ASN A 256 1.32 18.79 8.05
CA ASN A 256 1.76 19.45 9.27
C ASN A 256 3.19 19.02 9.65
N THR A 257 4.15 19.48 8.86
CA THR A 257 5.58 19.35 9.15
C THR A 257 6.38 20.32 8.30
N GLN A 258 7.53 20.76 8.83
CA GLN A 258 8.53 21.54 8.10
C GLN A 258 9.80 20.72 7.82
N ASP A 259 9.83 19.45 8.25
CA ASP A 259 10.94 18.54 7.99
C ASP A 259 10.93 18.13 6.49
N GLY A 260 12.02 18.46 5.79
CA GLY A 260 12.13 18.21 4.35
C GLY A 260 12.09 16.73 3.97
N VAL A 261 12.58 15.83 4.83
CA VAL A 261 12.55 14.37 4.59
C VAL A 261 11.12 13.86 4.75
N LEU A 262 10.42 14.27 5.79
CA LEU A 262 9.01 13.90 5.98
C LEU A 262 8.13 14.47 4.86
N LEU A 263 8.37 15.72 4.44
CA LEU A 263 7.65 16.32 3.32
C LEU A 263 7.84 15.53 2.02
N ASP A 264 9.06 15.10 1.71
CA ASP A 264 9.32 14.27 0.52
C ASP A 264 8.59 12.92 0.58
N LYS A 265 8.61 12.26 1.76
CA LYS A 265 7.86 11.01 1.98
C LYS A 265 6.35 11.19 1.87
N LEU A 266 5.80 12.29 2.39
CA LEU A 266 4.38 12.64 2.30
C LEU A 266 3.97 12.94 0.86
N ASN A 267 4.76 13.72 0.13
CA ASN A 267 4.52 14.01 -1.28
C ASN A 267 4.61 12.74 -2.13
N THR A 268 5.56 11.85 -1.86
CA THR A 268 5.62 10.55 -2.53
C THR A 268 4.39 9.69 -2.23
N TRP A 269 3.95 9.63 -0.97
CA TRP A 269 2.73 8.92 -0.58
C TRP A 269 1.49 9.47 -1.30
N ASP A 270 1.36 10.79 -1.38
CA ASP A 270 0.29 11.46 -2.10
C ASP A 270 0.36 11.23 -3.61
N GLU A 271 1.51 11.41 -4.26
CA GLU A 271 1.65 11.17 -5.70
C GLU A 271 1.40 9.70 -6.08
N VAL A 272 1.79 8.76 -5.21
CA VAL A 272 1.62 7.32 -5.48
C VAL A 272 0.16 6.91 -5.33
N TYR A 273 -0.52 7.33 -4.27
CA TYR A 273 -1.87 6.87 -3.93
C TYR A 273 -3.00 7.88 -4.17
N GLU A 274 -2.63 9.06 -4.66
CA GLU A 274 -3.50 10.19 -5.04
C GLU A 274 -4.37 10.64 -3.86
N ILE A 275 -3.75 10.83 -2.70
CA ILE A 275 -4.45 10.98 -1.43
C ILE A 275 -5.21 12.29 -1.37
N ARG A 276 -4.53 13.42 -1.60
CA ARG A 276 -5.15 14.76 -1.53
C ARG A 276 -6.33 14.85 -2.48
N SER A 277 -6.11 14.56 -3.76
CA SER A 277 -7.16 14.68 -4.78
C SER A 277 -8.40 13.83 -4.48
N ARG A 278 -8.21 12.65 -3.88
CA ARG A 278 -9.32 11.77 -3.47
C ARG A 278 -10.06 12.30 -2.24
N VAL A 279 -9.33 12.79 -1.23
CA VAL A 279 -9.94 13.35 -0.01
C VAL A 279 -10.66 14.66 -0.32
N GLU A 280 -9.96 15.61 -0.94
CA GLU A 280 -10.51 16.91 -1.32
C GLU A 280 -11.68 16.73 -2.29
N GLY A 281 -11.55 15.81 -3.26
CA GLY A 281 -12.64 15.44 -4.17
C GLY A 281 -13.88 14.91 -3.45
N GLN A 282 -13.72 14.03 -2.46
CA GLN A 282 -14.81 13.54 -1.61
C GLN A 282 -15.45 14.68 -0.80
N PHE A 283 -14.63 15.59 -0.26
CA PHE A 283 -15.07 16.66 0.62
C PHE A 283 -15.76 17.83 -0.10
N ARG A 284 -15.70 17.91 -1.44
CA ARG A 284 -16.50 18.87 -2.23
C ARG A 284 -18.00 18.77 -1.95
N SER A 285 -18.49 17.61 -1.50
CA SER A 285 -19.88 17.41 -1.10
C SER A 285 -20.06 17.56 0.40
N LEU A 286 -19.52 18.62 1.01
CA LEU A 286 -19.55 18.85 2.45
C LEU A 286 -20.97 18.81 3.02
N GLU A 287 -21.92 19.47 2.35
CA GLU A 287 -23.34 19.49 2.72
C GLU A 287 -23.92 18.07 2.80
N ALA A 288 -23.62 17.23 1.81
CA ALA A 288 -24.08 15.84 1.78
C ALA A 288 -23.41 14.99 2.88
N ILE A 289 -22.12 15.22 3.15
CA ILE A 289 -21.41 14.55 4.25
C ILE A 289 -22.04 14.90 5.60
N ILE A 290 -22.36 16.19 5.82
CA ILE A 290 -23.04 16.64 7.03
C ILE A 290 -24.42 15.99 7.12
N GLU A 291 -25.19 15.97 6.04
CA GLU A 291 -26.49 15.31 6.03
C GLU A 291 -26.36 13.81 6.37
N ASP A 292 -25.46 13.08 5.72
CA ASP A 292 -25.35 11.63 5.88
C ASP A 292 -24.78 11.19 7.24
N GLU A 293 -23.69 11.83 7.69
CA GLU A 293 -22.96 11.45 8.91
C GLU A 293 -23.56 12.09 10.17
N VAL A 294 -24.06 13.33 10.08
CA VAL A 294 -24.59 14.07 11.24
C VAL A 294 -26.11 13.96 11.33
N ARG A 295 -26.84 14.13 10.23
CA ARG A 295 -28.32 14.25 10.20
C ARG A 295 -28.81 15.32 11.19
N PRO A 296 -28.42 16.60 10.98
CA PRO A 296 -28.77 17.68 11.88
C PRO A 296 -30.29 17.89 11.91
N ARG A 297 -30.80 18.31 13.07
CA ARG A 297 -32.23 18.62 13.28
C ARG A 297 -32.48 20.12 13.37
N ASP A 298 -31.44 20.81 13.82
CA ASP A 298 -31.31 22.23 14.00
C ASP A 298 -29.81 22.55 14.13
N ALA A 299 -29.47 23.83 14.15
CA ALA A 299 -28.08 24.29 14.23
C ALA A 299 -27.36 23.85 15.52
N ALA A 300 -28.08 23.80 16.66
CA ALA A 300 -27.49 23.36 17.93
C ALA A 300 -27.15 21.86 17.91
N HIS A 301 -28.00 21.04 17.30
CA HIS A 301 -27.76 19.61 17.08
C HIS A 301 -26.56 19.40 16.16
N LEU A 302 -26.44 20.17 15.08
CA LEU A 302 -25.27 20.14 14.19
C LEU A 302 -23.98 20.39 14.96
N VAL A 303 -23.91 21.48 15.73
CA VAL A 303 -22.73 21.85 16.53
C VAL A 303 -22.37 20.76 17.55
N GLY A 304 -23.38 20.19 18.22
CA GLY A 304 -23.20 19.09 19.17
C GLY A 304 -22.62 17.84 18.50
N ARG A 305 -23.12 17.48 17.33
CA ARG A 305 -22.66 16.29 16.59
C ARG A 305 -21.29 16.48 15.94
N ILE A 306 -20.97 17.67 15.43
CA ILE A 306 -19.61 17.99 14.98
C ILE A 306 -18.60 17.76 16.11
N ARG A 307 -18.91 18.23 17.32
CA ARG A 307 -18.08 17.97 18.51
C ARG A 307 -17.92 16.47 18.79
N ASP A 308 -18.99 15.68 18.64
CA ASP A 308 -18.93 14.25 18.86
C ASP A 308 -18.08 13.51 17.82
N GLU A 309 -18.22 13.87 16.53
CA GLU A 309 -17.49 13.26 15.42
C GLU A 309 -16.02 13.72 15.33
N ALA A 310 -15.71 14.91 15.84
CA ALA A 310 -14.35 15.44 15.96
C ALA A 310 -13.50 14.66 16.98
N ARG A 311 -14.11 13.91 17.90
CA ARG A 311 -13.37 13.16 18.92
C ARG A 311 -12.40 12.17 18.29
N PRO A 312 -11.18 12.02 18.85
CA PRO A 312 -10.22 11.06 18.36
C PRO A 312 -10.82 9.65 18.25
N SER A 313 -10.68 9.04 17.08
CA SER A 313 -11.14 7.68 16.85
C SER A 313 -10.20 6.68 17.51
N THR A 314 -10.76 5.63 18.12
CA THR A 314 -9.94 4.54 18.66
C THR A 314 -9.22 3.80 17.54
N ALA A 315 -8.04 3.24 17.84
CA ALA A 315 -7.29 2.41 16.89
C ALA A 315 -8.17 1.28 16.32
N ASP A 316 -8.99 0.65 17.15
CA ASP A 316 -9.94 -0.37 16.72
C ASP A 316 -10.97 0.15 15.74
N THR A 317 -11.44 1.39 15.85
CA THR A 317 -12.40 1.95 14.89
C THR A 317 -11.74 2.20 13.54
N LEU A 318 -10.52 2.73 13.53
CA LEU A 318 -9.74 2.98 12.31
C LEU A 318 -9.41 1.69 11.54
N LYS A 319 -9.42 0.55 12.23
CA LYS A 319 -9.21 -0.79 11.65
C LYS A 319 -10.44 -1.37 10.94
N ARG A 320 -11.64 -0.80 11.10
CA ARG A 320 -12.91 -1.40 10.62
C ARG A 320 -13.90 -0.43 9.96
N LYS A 321 -13.76 0.89 10.12
CA LYS A 321 -14.65 1.86 9.47
C LYS A 321 -13.90 2.64 8.39
N GLU A 322 -14.34 2.47 7.14
CA GLU A 322 -13.87 3.27 6.00
C GLU A 322 -14.06 4.77 6.29
N TRP A 323 -13.15 5.59 5.77
CA TRP A 323 -13.21 7.05 5.86
C TRP A 323 -13.18 7.66 7.27
N LYS A 324 -13.23 6.85 8.34
CA LYS A 324 -13.39 7.38 9.70
C LYS A 324 -12.24 8.28 10.14
N PHE A 325 -11.01 8.01 9.69
CA PHE A 325 -9.89 8.92 9.91
C PHE A 325 -10.11 10.30 9.27
N TRP A 326 -10.47 10.30 7.98
CA TRP A 326 -10.65 11.52 7.20
C TRP A 326 -11.84 12.33 7.70
N TYR A 327 -12.98 11.69 7.97
CA TYR A 327 -14.14 12.37 8.55
C TYR A 327 -13.84 12.93 9.94
N GLN A 328 -13.11 12.19 10.79
CA GLN A 328 -12.71 12.73 12.09
C GLN A 328 -11.83 13.99 11.94
N LYS A 329 -10.91 14.03 10.96
CA LYS A 329 -10.11 15.22 10.64
C LYS A 329 -10.96 16.38 10.14
N LEU A 330 -11.89 16.12 9.23
CA LEU A 330 -12.85 17.12 8.72
C LEU A 330 -13.68 17.74 9.85
N PHE A 331 -14.31 16.90 10.67
CA PHE A 331 -15.13 17.37 11.79
C PHE A 331 -14.31 18.06 12.88
N SER A 332 -13.06 17.65 13.08
CA SER A 332 -12.13 18.39 13.96
C SER A 332 -11.87 19.80 13.44
N GLN A 333 -11.72 19.98 12.13
CA GLN A 333 -11.53 21.30 11.56
C GLN A 333 -12.80 22.15 11.65
N LEU A 334 -13.96 21.59 11.33
CA LEU A 334 -15.26 22.27 11.51
C LEU A 334 -15.47 22.72 12.96
N GLN A 335 -15.07 21.90 13.93
CA GLN A 335 -15.13 22.28 15.35
C GLN A 335 -14.25 23.50 15.67
N GLN A 336 -13.09 23.63 15.02
CA GLN A 336 -12.12 24.72 15.28
C GLN A 336 -12.54 26.05 14.65
N ILE A 337 -13.17 26.03 13.47
CA ILE A 337 -13.64 27.25 12.78
C ILE A 337 -14.60 28.03 13.68
N GLY A 338 -15.42 27.32 14.46
CA GLY A 338 -16.24 27.90 15.52
C GLY A 338 -17.72 27.91 15.20
N VAL A 339 -18.52 28.03 16.27
CA VAL A 339 -19.99 27.91 16.22
C VAL A 339 -20.65 28.91 15.26
N PRO A 340 -20.31 30.22 15.26
CA PRO A 340 -21.02 31.18 14.42
C PRO A 340 -20.92 30.89 12.92
N ASP A 341 -19.76 30.42 12.45
CA ASP A 341 -19.55 30.08 11.05
C ASP A 341 -20.29 28.82 10.62
N VAL A 342 -20.31 27.81 11.49
CA VAL A 342 -21.06 26.57 11.27
C VAL A 342 -22.57 26.83 11.26
N GLU A 343 -23.08 27.65 12.18
CA GLU A 343 -24.49 28.05 12.21
C GLU A 343 -24.88 28.87 10.98
N ALA A 344 -24.01 29.78 10.52
CA ALA A 344 -24.24 30.56 9.31
C ALA A 344 -24.25 29.69 8.05
N PHE A 345 -23.31 28.73 7.94
CA PHE A 345 -23.30 27.72 6.89
C PHE A 345 -24.60 26.91 6.88
N TRP A 346 -25.05 26.46 8.06
CA TRP A 346 -26.28 25.68 8.18
C TRP A 346 -27.53 26.47 7.77
N ALA A 347 -27.66 27.72 8.21
CA ALA A 347 -28.77 28.58 7.83
C ALA A 347 -28.83 28.81 6.31
N ARG A 348 -27.67 28.94 5.64
CA ARG A 348 -27.58 29.01 4.17
C ARG A 348 -28.14 27.73 3.55
N GLN A 349 -27.74 26.56 4.07
CA GLN A 349 -28.17 25.26 3.55
C GLN A 349 -29.69 25.06 3.70
N GLU A 350 -30.28 25.36 4.86
CA GLU A 350 -31.73 25.30 5.08
C GLU A 350 -32.48 26.20 4.08
N PHE A 351 -31.99 27.42 3.87
CA PHE A 351 -32.59 28.34 2.90
C PHE A 351 -32.57 27.75 1.47
N THR A 352 -31.45 27.17 1.05
CA THR A 352 -31.34 26.54 -0.28
C THR A 352 -32.29 25.35 -0.44
N GLN A 353 -32.45 24.52 0.59
CA GLN A 353 -33.37 23.38 0.56
C GLN A 353 -34.83 23.83 0.43
N ILE A 354 -35.26 24.83 1.22
CA ILE A 354 -36.61 25.39 1.14
C ILE A 354 -36.89 25.95 -0.26
N GLN A 355 -35.95 26.67 -0.88
CA GLN A 355 -36.13 27.19 -2.23
C GLN A 355 -36.24 26.06 -3.27
N ALA A 356 -35.47 24.99 -3.11
CA ALA A 356 -35.53 23.83 -4.00
C ALA A 356 -36.88 23.09 -3.89
N GLU A 357 -37.42 22.94 -2.68
CA GLU A 357 -38.75 22.35 -2.45
C GLU A 357 -39.87 23.18 -3.09
N ILE A 358 -39.87 24.50 -2.87
CA ILE A 358 -40.85 25.42 -3.47
C ILE A 358 -40.78 25.35 -5.01
N GLY A 359 -39.57 25.31 -5.56
CA GLY A 359 -39.36 25.18 -7.00
C GLY A 359 -39.86 23.84 -7.56
N ALA A 360 -39.60 22.74 -6.85
CA ALA A 360 -40.08 21.41 -7.23
C ALA A 360 -41.62 21.33 -7.18
N ASP A 361 -42.24 21.86 -6.13
CA ASP A 361 -43.70 21.91 -6.00
C ASP A 361 -44.34 22.74 -7.10
N PHE A 362 -43.73 23.87 -7.48
CA PHE A 362 -44.17 24.67 -8.62
C PHE A 362 -44.10 23.90 -9.94
N ILE A 363 -43.06 23.10 -10.17
CA ILE A 363 -42.93 22.28 -11.39
C ILE A 363 -43.94 21.13 -11.42
N LEU A 364 -44.28 20.55 -10.26
CA LEU A 364 -45.16 19.39 -10.16
C LEU A 364 -46.65 19.75 -10.13
N ASN A 365 -47.01 20.92 -9.58
CA ASN A 365 -48.39 21.32 -9.31
C ASN A 365 -48.83 22.63 -9.96
N GLY A 366 -47.91 23.39 -10.57
CA GLY A 366 -48.19 24.57 -11.40
C GLY A 366 -48.19 24.23 -12.88
#